data_AF-A0AAV9D8Q9-F1
#
_entry.id   AF-A0AAV9D8Q9-F1
#
_cell.length_a   1.000
_cell.length_b   1.000
_cell.length_c   1.000
_cell.angle_alpha   90.00
_cell.angle_beta   90.00
_cell.angle_gamma   90.00
#
_symmetry.space_group_name_H-M   'P 1'
#
loop_
_entity.id
_entity.type
_entity.pdbx_description
1 polymer ?
#
loop_
_entity_poly.entity_id
_entity_poly.type
_entity_poly.pdbx_seq_one_letter_code
_entity_poly.pdbx_strand_id
1 'polypeptide(L)'
;MAGVIVIFDFDKTIVDCDTDNWVVDGLGATALFEELLPNNAMELPHGLCDLRIVSDANHFFIETILRHHGLFEYFSEINTNQSFIDEDGKLRIQPYHDFKSASHGCSNPCPPNMCKGLIIKRIQDSMLSSGEKRIIYLGDGKGDYCPSLRLAEGDFMMPRKNYPVWELITSNPLLLKAEIHKWSDAEEFEKVLLNLINIVLSADKKTPDLLSMDWKFPTISKLRHEAFPLVLQVPH
;
A
#
# COMPACT_ATOMS: atom_id res chain seq x y z
N MET A 1 9.98 12.26 12.64
CA MET A 1 9.37 10.95 12.32
C MET A 1 8.05 11.24 11.61
N ALA A 2 7.71 10.49 10.57
CA ALA A 2 6.46 10.67 9.84
C ALA A 2 5.24 10.44 10.76
N GLY A 3 4.26 11.34 10.70
CA GLY A 3 2.97 11.22 11.39
C GLY A 3 1.99 10.29 10.68
N VAL A 4 2.26 9.96 9.42
CA VAL A 4 1.42 9.12 8.56
C VAL A 4 2.15 7.84 8.18
N ILE A 5 1.44 6.71 8.23
CA ILE A 5 1.90 5.42 7.71
C ILE A 5 0.94 4.94 6.66
N VAL A 6 1.46 4.66 5.47
CA VAL A 6 0.66 4.19 4.34
C VAL A 6 0.99 2.72 4.11
N ILE A 7 -0.01 1.86 4.25
CA ILE A 7 0.13 0.41 4.18
C ILE A 7 -0.59 -0.12 2.95
N PHE A 8 0.16 -0.73 2.05
CA PHE A 8 -0.35 -1.27 0.79
C PHE A 8 -0.52 -2.78 0.87
N ASP A 9 -1.70 -3.28 0.48
CA ASP A 9 -1.76 -4.59 -0.16
C ASP A 9 -1.16 -4.49 -1.56
N PHE A 10 -0.20 -5.36 -1.88
CA PHE A 10 0.58 -5.25 -3.11
C PHE A 10 -0.06 -6.03 -4.27
N ASP A 11 -0.54 -7.25 -4.01
CA ASP A 11 -1.19 -8.04 -5.05
C ASP A 11 -2.59 -7.50 -5.35
N LYS A 12 -3.00 -7.47 -6.64
CA LYS A 12 -4.28 -6.99 -7.22
C LYS A 12 -4.73 -5.56 -6.88
N THR A 13 -4.34 -5.03 -5.73
CA THR A 13 -4.46 -3.63 -5.35
C THR A 13 -3.45 -2.77 -6.11
N ILE A 14 -2.22 -3.26 -6.33
CA ILE A 14 -1.20 -2.60 -7.15
C ILE A 14 -1.06 -3.29 -8.53
N VAL A 15 -1.22 -4.62 -8.65
CA VAL A 15 -0.89 -5.37 -9.89
C VAL A 15 -2.09 -6.14 -10.51
N ASP A 16 -3.22 -5.50 -10.84
CA ASP A 16 -4.34 -6.13 -11.57
C ASP A 16 -4.53 -5.52 -12.97
N CYS A 17 -4.92 -6.27 -14.01
CA CYS A 17 -4.94 -5.92 -15.45
C CYS A 17 -5.53 -4.56 -15.89
N ASP A 18 -6.45 -3.96 -15.13
CA ASP A 18 -6.94 -2.58 -15.35
C ASP A 18 -6.03 -1.51 -14.71
N THR A 19 -5.34 -1.92 -13.65
CA THR A 19 -4.25 -1.24 -12.94
C THR A 19 -2.88 -1.63 -13.50
N ASP A 20 -2.72 -2.66 -14.34
CA ASP A 20 -1.42 -3.13 -14.81
C ASP A 20 -0.80 -2.14 -15.78
N ASN A 21 -1.58 -1.66 -16.76
CA ASN A 21 -1.12 -0.54 -17.59
C ASN A 21 -1.01 0.76 -16.78
N TRP A 22 -1.64 0.87 -15.60
CA TRP A 22 -1.44 2.05 -14.77
C TRP A 22 -0.23 1.87 -13.87
N VAL A 23 -0.14 0.97 -12.91
CA VAL A 23 1.08 0.67 -12.16
C VAL A 23 2.34 0.44 -13.03
N VAL A 24 2.20 0.05 -14.30
CA VAL A 24 3.31 0.01 -15.26
C VAL A 24 3.45 1.26 -16.15
N ASP A 25 2.36 1.88 -16.67
CA ASP A 25 2.43 3.08 -17.56
C ASP A 25 1.91 4.41 -16.96
N GLY A 26 1.09 4.37 -15.90
CA GLY A 26 0.44 5.50 -15.22
C GLY A 26 0.73 5.70 -13.71
N LEU A 27 1.38 4.75 -13.03
CA LEU A 27 2.51 5.03 -12.18
C LEU A 27 3.56 5.55 -13.19
N GLY A 28 3.81 6.85 -13.26
CA GLY A 28 3.62 7.75 -12.14
C GLY A 28 4.34 7.27 -10.88
N ALA A 29 5.05 6.14 -10.89
CA ALA A 29 6.11 5.82 -9.93
C ALA A 29 7.27 6.80 -10.09
N THR A 30 7.30 7.46 -11.25
CA THR A 30 7.75 8.84 -11.40
C THR A 30 6.61 9.76 -10.93
N ALA A 31 5.74 10.38 -11.73
CA ALA A 31 4.76 11.43 -11.31
C ALA A 31 4.09 11.42 -9.90
N LEU A 32 3.31 10.42 -9.46
CA LEU A 32 2.71 10.33 -8.11
C LEU A 32 3.80 10.22 -7.03
N PHE A 33 4.78 9.37 -7.29
CA PHE A 33 5.97 9.31 -6.46
C PHE A 33 6.82 10.58 -6.66
N GLU A 34 6.84 11.34 -7.75
CA GLU A 34 7.58 12.59 -7.97
C GLU A 34 6.84 13.81 -7.37
N GLU A 35 5.53 13.70 -7.17
CA GLU A 35 4.70 14.64 -6.42
C GLU A 35 4.76 14.32 -4.90
N LEU A 36 4.80 13.03 -4.53
CA LEU A 36 5.12 12.59 -3.17
C LEU A 36 6.62 12.71 -2.83
N LEU A 37 7.47 12.77 -3.85
CA LEU A 37 8.93 12.84 -3.81
C LEU A 37 9.37 14.00 -4.73
N PRO A 38 9.32 15.27 -4.28
CA PRO A 38 9.61 16.42 -5.14
C PRO A 38 10.86 16.18 -5.98
N ASN A 39 10.65 16.27 -7.30
CA ASN A 39 11.63 16.14 -8.37
C ASN A 39 13.11 16.22 -7.96
N ASN A 40 13.83 15.18 -8.37
CA ASN A 40 15.27 14.95 -8.27
C ASN A 40 15.70 14.15 -7.04
N ALA A 41 16.42 13.06 -7.33
CA ALA A 41 17.19 12.31 -6.36
C ALA A 41 17.98 13.23 -5.43
N MET A 42 18.03 12.81 -4.16
CA MET A 42 18.71 13.43 -3.02
C MET A 42 17.84 14.48 -2.31
N GLU A 43 17.25 14.03 -1.19
CA GLU A 43 16.46 14.80 -0.23
C GLU A 43 14.97 14.99 -0.56
N LEU A 44 14.22 13.89 -0.49
CA LEU A 44 13.12 14.00 0.47
C LEU A 44 13.70 13.96 1.85
N PRO A 45 13.17 14.74 2.79
CA PRO A 45 13.25 14.28 4.15
C PRO A 45 12.55 12.92 4.15
N HIS A 46 13.32 11.85 4.30
CA HIS A 46 12.90 10.69 5.07
C HIS A 46 12.02 11.22 6.23
N GLY A 47 10.69 11.18 6.12
CA GLY A 47 9.89 11.85 7.15
C GLY A 47 8.50 12.39 6.86
N LEU A 48 7.98 12.44 5.62
CA LEU A 48 6.58 12.86 5.42
C LEU A 48 5.59 11.73 5.70
N CYS A 49 5.78 10.60 5.02
CA CYS A 49 5.02 9.37 5.19
C CYS A 49 5.98 8.19 5.37
N ASP A 50 5.55 7.18 6.11
CA ASP A 50 6.21 5.89 6.26
C ASP A 50 5.47 4.85 5.40
N LEU A 51 6.06 4.43 4.27
CA LEU A 51 5.43 3.48 3.35
C LEU A 51 5.78 2.05 3.78
N ARG A 52 4.76 1.19 3.87
CA ARG A 52 4.92 -0.22 4.24
C ARG A 52 4.05 -1.12 3.36
N ILE A 53 4.45 -2.37 3.23
CA ILE A 53 3.67 -3.39 2.52
C ILE A 53 3.21 -4.46 3.49
N VAL A 54 1.94 -4.85 3.37
CA VAL A 54 1.36 -6.02 4.04
C VAL A 54 0.55 -6.77 3.00
N SER A 55 1.17 -7.76 2.36
CA SER A 55 0.56 -8.47 1.23
C SER A 55 0.76 -9.97 1.28
N ASP A 56 -0.27 -10.72 0.89
CA ASP A 56 -0.28 -12.19 0.86
C ASP A 56 0.39 -12.77 -0.40
N ALA A 57 1.40 -12.05 -0.91
CA ALA A 57 2.25 -12.40 -2.04
C ALA A 57 3.42 -13.29 -1.59
N ASN A 58 4.60 -13.05 -2.16
CA ASN A 58 5.87 -13.54 -1.63
C ASN A 58 6.98 -12.49 -1.80
N HIS A 59 8.03 -12.59 -0.98
CA HIS A 59 9.11 -11.59 -0.97
C HIS A 59 9.80 -11.46 -2.33
N PHE A 60 10.10 -12.57 -3.01
CA PHE A 60 10.74 -12.57 -4.33
C PHE A 60 9.93 -11.79 -5.36
N PHE A 61 8.61 -12.01 -5.42
CA PHE A 61 7.73 -11.29 -6.34
C PHE A 61 7.73 -9.77 -6.06
N ILE A 62 7.43 -9.38 -4.81
CA ILE A 62 7.35 -7.97 -4.43
C ILE A 62 8.71 -7.28 -4.66
N GLU A 63 9.79 -7.87 -4.17
CA GLU A 63 11.14 -7.31 -4.32
C GLU A 63 11.53 -7.16 -5.80
N THR A 64 11.23 -8.16 -6.64
CA THR A 64 11.54 -8.10 -8.08
C THR A 64 10.85 -6.92 -8.75
N ILE A 65 9.53 -6.74 -8.52
CA ILE A 65 8.77 -5.64 -9.11
C ILE A 65 9.27 -4.30 -8.55
N LEU A 66 9.37 -4.16 -7.24
CA LEU A 66 9.83 -2.93 -6.61
C LEU A 66 11.24 -2.52 -7.07
N ARG A 67 12.17 -3.46 -7.19
CA ARG A 67 13.54 -3.16 -7.67
C ARG A 67 13.56 -2.80 -9.14
N HIS A 68 12.75 -3.48 -9.97
CA HIS A 68 12.64 -3.15 -11.39
C HIS A 68 12.22 -1.69 -11.61
N HIS A 69 11.30 -1.18 -10.77
CA HIS A 69 10.83 0.21 -10.81
C HIS A 69 11.63 1.19 -9.94
N GLY A 70 12.70 0.74 -9.27
CA GLY A 70 13.49 1.61 -8.37
C GLY A 70 12.76 2.05 -7.10
N LEU A 71 11.67 1.36 -6.72
CA LEU A 71 10.80 1.71 -5.61
C LEU A 71 11.13 1.02 -4.28
N PHE A 72 12.00 0.01 -4.29
CA PHE A 72 12.24 -0.85 -3.14
C PHE A 72 12.67 -0.08 -1.87
N GLU A 73 13.56 0.90 -2.01
CA GLU A 73 14.13 1.65 -0.88
C GLU A 73 13.14 2.64 -0.23
N TYR A 74 11.95 2.87 -0.83
CA TYR A 74 10.93 3.74 -0.24
C TYR A 74 10.06 3.02 0.79
N PHE A 75 10.06 1.68 0.79
CA PHE A 75 9.31 0.89 1.75
C PHE A 75 10.17 0.55 2.96
N SER A 76 9.79 1.05 4.13
CA SER A 76 10.53 0.82 5.37
C SER A 76 10.33 -0.60 5.92
N GLU A 77 9.24 -1.25 5.55
CA GLU A 77 8.87 -2.58 6.03
C GLU A 77 8.01 -3.31 5.00
N ILE A 78 8.37 -4.57 4.71
CA ILE A 78 7.61 -5.46 3.82
C ILE A 78 7.24 -6.72 4.61
N ASN A 79 5.95 -6.91 4.83
CA ASN A 79 5.38 -8.10 5.45
C ASN A 79 4.70 -8.94 4.40
N THR A 80 5.27 -10.11 4.11
CA THR A 80 4.75 -11.07 3.12
C THR A 80 5.33 -12.45 3.37
N ASN A 81 4.82 -13.46 2.67
CA ASN A 81 5.35 -14.83 2.74
C ASN A 81 6.84 -14.84 2.33
N GLN A 82 7.67 -15.49 3.14
CA GLN A 82 9.12 -15.54 2.91
C GLN A 82 9.44 -16.38 1.69
N SER A 83 10.53 -16.05 1.00
CA SER A 83 10.97 -16.83 -0.16
C SER A 83 12.48 -16.89 -0.29
N PHE A 84 12.99 -18.00 -0.81
CA PHE A 84 14.41 -18.21 -1.09
C PHE A 84 14.59 -19.23 -2.22
N ILE A 85 15.77 -19.23 -2.84
CA ILE A 85 16.17 -20.27 -3.79
C ILE A 85 16.87 -21.38 -3.00
N ASP A 86 16.42 -22.63 -3.16
CA ASP A 86 17.05 -23.77 -2.50
C ASP A 86 18.30 -24.29 -3.24
N GLU A 87 18.92 -25.34 -2.70
CA GLU A 87 20.10 -25.99 -3.27
C GLU A 87 19.87 -26.56 -4.68
N ASP A 88 18.62 -26.87 -5.04
CA ASP A 88 18.23 -27.36 -6.38
C ASP A 88 17.95 -26.22 -7.37
N GLY A 89 18.10 -24.95 -6.96
CA GLY A 89 17.75 -23.79 -7.80
C GLY A 89 16.25 -23.51 -7.90
N LYS A 90 15.43 -24.05 -6.99
CA LYS A 90 13.97 -23.86 -6.99
C LYS A 90 13.56 -22.75 -6.03
N LEU A 91 12.62 -21.92 -6.47
CA LEU A 91 11.97 -20.95 -5.59
C LEU A 91 11.10 -21.67 -4.55
N ARG A 92 11.42 -21.46 -3.28
CA ARG A 92 10.66 -21.94 -2.13
C ARG A 92 9.95 -20.77 -1.48
N ILE A 93 8.66 -20.92 -1.23
CA ILE A 93 7.83 -19.96 -0.51
C ILE A 93 7.42 -20.60 0.82
N GLN A 94 7.59 -19.86 1.91
CA GLN A 94 7.19 -20.25 3.25
C GLN A 94 6.07 -19.33 3.74
N PRO A 95 5.05 -19.88 4.42
CA PRO A 95 3.96 -19.07 4.91
C PRO A 95 4.43 -18.10 6.00
N TYR A 96 3.80 -16.93 6.08
CA TYR A 96 4.11 -15.94 7.10
C TYR A 96 3.80 -16.43 8.53
N HIS A 97 2.72 -17.20 8.68
CA HIS A 97 2.36 -17.92 9.91
C HIS A 97 2.54 -19.42 9.71
N ASP A 98 3.04 -20.09 10.75
CA ASP A 98 2.93 -21.55 10.81
C ASP A 98 1.48 -21.94 11.09
N PHE A 99 0.77 -22.28 10.02
CA PHE A 99 -0.62 -22.71 10.07
C PHE A 99 -0.79 -24.23 10.18
N LYS A 100 0.31 -25.00 10.20
CA LYS A 100 0.27 -26.46 10.33
C LYS A 100 0.15 -26.87 11.79
N SER A 101 0.75 -26.10 12.70
CA SER A 101 0.72 -26.36 14.14
C SER A 101 -0.51 -25.74 14.84
N ALA A 102 -0.93 -24.54 14.44
CA ALA A 102 -2.11 -23.87 14.99
C ALA A 102 -2.72 -22.89 13.99
N SER A 103 -4.02 -22.62 14.11
CA SER A 103 -4.62 -21.50 13.40
C SER A 103 -4.27 -20.18 14.09
N HIS A 104 -4.28 -19.08 13.35
CA HIS A 104 -4.05 -17.74 13.91
C HIS A 104 -5.27 -17.21 14.71
N GLY A 105 -6.30 -18.02 14.95
CA GLY A 105 -7.40 -17.72 15.87
C GLY A 105 -8.39 -16.62 15.45
N CYS A 106 -8.38 -16.15 14.20
CA CYS A 106 -9.35 -15.15 13.75
C CYS A 106 -10.62 -15.81 13.21
N SER A 107 -11.78 -15.20 13.47
CA SER A 107 -13.08 -15.55 12.87
C SER A 107 -13.36 -14.84 11.54
N ASN A 108 -12.46 -13.94 11.12
CA ASN A 108 -12.56 -13.17 9.89
C ASN A 108 -12.04 -13.96 8.67
N PRO A 109 -12.42 -13.61 7.44
CA PRO A 109 -11.94 -14.26 6.21
C PRO A 109 -10.45 -13.96 5.97
N CYS A 110 -9.58 -14.69 6.67
CA CYS A 110 -8.14 -14.62 6.54
C CYS A 110 -7.62 -15.88 5.86
N PRO A 111 -6.63 -15.77 4.97
CA PRO A 111 -5.92 -16.94 4.52
C PRO A 111 -5.08 -17.51 5.69
N PRO A 112 -4.97 -18.84 5.81
CA PRO A 112 -4.33 -19.49 6.96
C PRO A 112 -2.85 -19.13 7.09
N ASN A 113 -2.17 -18.90 5.96
CA ASN A 113 -0.75 -18.60 5.91
C ASN A 113 -0.38 -17.18 6.33
N MET A 114 -1.29 -16.21 6.27
CA MET A 114 -0.95 -14.81 6.60
C MET A 114 -2.19 -14.00 7.03
N CYS A 115 -2.25 -13.66 8.32
CA CYS A 115 -3.29 -12.79 8.83
C CYS A 115 -2.79 -11.35 8.86
N LYS A 116 -3.15 -10.58 7.82
CA LYS A 116 -2.82 -9.14 7.72
C LYS A 116 -3.29 -8.35 8.95
N GLY A 117 -4.41 -8.74 9.56
CA GLY A 117 -4.87 -8.14 10.81
C GLY A 117 -3.88 -8.29 11.98
N LEU A 118 -3.30 -9.47 12.20
CA LEU A 118 -2.29 -9.63 13.25
C LEU A 118 -1.02 -8.81 12.98
N ILE A 119 -0.68 -8.63 11.71
CA ILE A 119 0.45 -7.79 11.28
C ILE A 119 0.15 -6.31 11.59
N ILE A 120 -1.05 -5.80 11.25
CA ILE A 120 -1.48 -4.45 11.62
C ILE A 120 -1.45 -4.24 13.12
N LYS A 121 -1.91 -5.21 13.90
CA LYS A 121 -1.83 -5.14 15.37
C LYS A 121 -0.37 -5.00 15.84
N ARG A 122 0.55 -5.81 15.33
CA ARG A 122 1.99 -5.71 15.66
C ARG A 122 2.56 -4.34 15.28
N ILE A 123 2.19 -3.83 14.10
CA ILE A 123 2.59 -2.52 13.61
C ILE A 123 2.12 -1.43 14.59
N GLN A 124 0.85 -1.43 14.98
CA GLN A 124 0.31 -0.51 16.00
C GLN A 124 1.03 -0.65 17.35
N ASP A 125 1.25 -1.88 17.84
CA ASP A 125 1.94 -2.13 19.11
C ASP A 125 3.38 -1.58 19.10
N SER A 126 4.08 -1.65 17.95
CA SER A 126 5.42 -1.08 17.78
C SER A 126 5.46 0.45 17.80
N MET A 127 4.31 1.11 17.65
CA MET A 127 4.18 2.57 17.56
C MET A 127 3.74 3.22 18.86
N LEU A 128 3.33 2.44 19.87
CA LEU A 128 2.85 2.95 21.16
C LEU A 128 3.85 3.89 21.87
N SER A 129 5.14 3.81 21.53
CA SER A 129 6.21 4.66 22.08
C SER A 129 6.60 5.85 21.19
N SER A 130 6.00 6.01 20.00
CA SER A 130 6.49 6.91 18.94
C SER A 130 5.59 8.14 18.66
N GLY A 131 4.64 8.46 19.53
CA GLY A 131 3.62 9.51 19.30
C GLY A 131 2.41 8.99 18.52
N GLU A 132 1.37 9.82 18.38
CA GLU A 132 0.18 9.47 17.60
C GLU A 132 0.54 9.42 16.11
N LYS A 133 0.56 8.21 15.53
CA LYS A 133 0.67 8.01 14.08
C LYS A 133 -0.66 7.54 13.54
N ARG A 134 -1.00 7.98 12.34
CA ARG A 134 -2.24 7.60 11.64
C ARG A 134 -1.91 6.62 10.53
N ILE A 135 -2.67 5.53 10.47
CA ILE A 135 -2.54 4.52 9.43
C ILE A 135 -3.54 4.81 8.32
N ILE A 136 -3.05 4.80 7.08
CA ILE A 136 -3.85 4.71 5.86
C ILE A 136 -3.62 3.32 5.29
N TYR A 137 -4.63 2.44 5.33
CA TYR A 137 -4.54 1.09 4.80
C TYR A 137 -5.26 0.99 3.45
N LEU A 138 -4.59 0.44 2.43
CA LEU A 138 -5.13 0.26 1.09
C LEU A 138 -5.27 -1.25 0.80
N GLY A 139 -6.44 -1.67 0.32
CA GLY A 139 -6.67 -3.06 -0.05
C GLY A 139 -8.00 -3.28 -0.78
N ASP A 140 -8.14 -4.45 -1.38
CA ASP A 140 -9.29 -4.81 -2.23
C ASP A 140 -9.85 -6.21 -1.90
N GLY A 141 -9.01 -7.13 -1.43
CA GLY A 141 -9.34 -8.53 -1.23
C GLY A 141 -10.06 -8.85 0.07
N LYS A 142 -10.67 -10.05 0.15
CA LYS A 142 -11.33 -10.53 1.38
C LYS A 142 -10.39 -10.52 2.59
N GLY A 143 -9.10 -10.78 2.36
CA GLY A 143 -8.04 -10.78 3.39
C GLY A 143 -7.83 -9.42 4.05
N ASP A 144 -8.27 -8.33 3.43
CA ASP A 144 -8.13 -6.96 3.93
C ASP A 144 -9.26 -6.55 4.89
N TYR A 145 -10.30 -7.37 5.02
CA TYR A 145 -11.36 -7.10 6.00
C TYR A 145 -10.84 -7.22 7.45
N CYS A 146 -9.98 -8.22 7.70
CA CYS A 146 -9.40 -8.45 9.01
C CYS A 146 -8.53 -7.29 9.54
N PRO A 147 -7.59 -6.73 8.75
CA PRO A 147 -6.88 -5.50 9.15
C PRO A 147 -7.80 -4.29 9.26
N SER A 148 -8.81 -4.14 8.39
CA SER A 148 -9.77 -3.03 8.46
C SER A 148 -10.46 -2.90 9.83
N LEU A 149 -10.80 -4.03 10.46
CA LEU A 149 -11.44 -4.07 11.79
C LEU A 149 -10.50 -3.70 12.96
N ARG A 150 -9.18 -3.65 12.72
CA ARG A 150 -8.17 -3.33 13.75
C ARG A 150 -7.67 -1.89 13.68
N LEU A 151 -7.94 -1.20 12.59
CA LEU A 151 -7.65 0.21 12.48
C LEU A 151 -8.37 0.99 13.58
N ALA A 152 -7.66 1.95 14.17
CA ALA A 152 -8.14 2.74 15.30
C ALA A 152 -9.05 3.89 14.83
N GLU A 153 -9.64 4.58 15.80
CA GLU A 153 -10.36 5.81 15.51
C GLU A 153 -9.39 6.83 14.92
N GLY A 154 -9.78 7.39 13.77
CA GLY A 154 -8.96 8.31 13.00
C GLY A 154 -8.00 7.65 11.99
N ASP A 155 -7.75 6.35 12.06
CA ASP A 155 -7.12 5.68 10.91
C ASP A 155 -8.05 5.72 9.70
N PHE A 156 -7.49 5.48 8.51
CA PHE A 156 -8.22 5.48 7.25
C PHE A 156 -8.12 4.11 6.58
N MET A 157 -9.26 3.61 6.12
CA MET A 157 -9.37 2.44 5.26
C MET A 157 -9.72 2.90 3.84
N MET A 158 -8.92 2.51 2.85
CA MET A 158 -9.13 2.82 1.44
C MET A 158 -9.47 1.56 0.63
N PRO A 159 -10.74 1.10 0.66
CA PRO A 159 -11.15 -0.10 -0.05
C PRO A 159 -11.36 0.18 -1.54
N ARG A 160 -10.87 -0.71 -2.42
CA ARG A 160 -11.26 -0.66 -3.84
C ARG A 160 -12.74 -0.97 -3.99
N LYS A 161 -13.48 -0.07 -4.63
CA LYS A 161 -14.93 -0.19 -4.82
C LYS A 161 -15.24 -1.40 -5.71
N ASN A 162 -16.33 -2.10 -5.37
CA ASN A 162 -16.79 -3.32 -6.06
C ASN A 162 -15.86 -4.54 -5.93
N TYR A 163 -14.84 -4.46 -5.07
CA TYR A 163 -14.00 -5.62 -4.72
C TYR A 163 -14.45 -6.22 -3.37
N PRO A 164 -14.03 -7.46 -3.04
CA PRO A 164 -14.61 -8.18 -1.92
C PRO A 164 -14.51 -7.49 -0.54
N VAL A 165 -13.45 -6.71 -0.27
CA VAL A 165 -13.36 -5.97 1.01
C VAL A 165 -14.44 -4.89 1.11
N TRP A 166 -14.75 -4.22 -0.01
CA TRP A 166 -15.77 -3.19 -0.06
C TRP A 166 -17.15 -3.75 0.26
N GLU A 167 -17.49 -4.93 -0.28
CA GLU A 167 -18.76 -5.61 0.02
C GLU A 167 -18.88 -5.96 1.51
N LEU A 168 -17.80 -6.47 2.11
CA LEU A 168 -17.79 -6.82 3.54
C LEU A 168 -17.92 -5.60 4.44
N ILE A 169 -17.22 -4.50 4.11
CA ILE A 169 -17.29 -3.24 4.86
C ILE A 169 -18.69 -2.62 4.74
N THR A 170 -19.24 -2.54 3.54
CA THR A 170 -20.57 -1.94 3.31
C THR A 170 -21.72 -2.75 3.91
N SER A 171 -21.54 -4.06 4.08
CA SER A 171 -22.53 -4.91 4.74
C SER A 171 -22.74 -4.56 6.21
N ASN A 172 -21.70 -4.08 6.91
CA ASN A 172 -21.81 -3.59 8.29
C ASN A 172 -20.68 -2.61 8.63
N PRO A 173 -20.80 -1.33 8.21
CA PRO A 173 -19.73 -0.34 8.36
C PRO A 173 -19.49 0.05 9.83
N LEU A 174 -20.47 -0.16 10.71
CA LEU A 174 -20.38 0.18 12.14
C LEU A 174 -19.35 -0.66 12.92
N LEU A 175 -18.85 -1.75 12.32
CA LEU A 175 -17.79 -2.57 12.91
C LEU A 175 -16.39 -1.94 12.76
N LEU A 176 -16.23 -0.99 11.83
CA LEU A 176 -14.96 -0.30 11.61
C LEU A 176 -14.93 0.98 12.44
N LYS A 177 -13.78 1.24 13.06
CA LYS A 177 -13.51 2.52 13.74
C LYS A 177 -12.84 3.54 12.82
N ALA A 178 -12.17 3.07 11.78
CA ALA A 178 -11.51 3.89 10.78
C ALA A 178 -12.50 4.56 9.84
N GLU A 179 -12.11 5.72 9.31
CA GLU A 179 -12.83 6.40 8.24
C GLU A 179 -12.65 5.66 6.92
N ILE A 180 -13.71 5.52 6.14
CA ILE A 180 -13.72 4.69 4.91
C ILE A 180 -13.70 5.60 3.68
N HIS A 181 -12.66 5.49 2.86
CA HIS A 181 -12.44 6.28 1.65
C HIS A 181 -12.22 5.39 0.43
N LYS A 182 -13.31 5.02 -0.23
CA LYS A 182 -13.26 4.15 -1.42
C LYS A 182 -12.62 4.84 -2.63
N TRP A 183 -12.10 4.03 -3.54
CA TRP A 183 -11.61 4.44 -4.86
C TRP A 183 -12.03 3.40 -5.91
N SER A 184 -12.21 3.81 -7.15
CA SER A 184 -12.66 2.92 -8.24
C SER A 184 -11.60 2.75 -9.32
N ASP A 185 -10.78 3.77 -9.51
CA ASP A 185 -9.73 3.85 -10.52
C ASP A 185 -8.51 4.59 -9.96
N ALA A 186 -7.49 4.68 -10.80
CA ALA A 186 -6.22 5.34 -10.54
C ALA A 186 -6.33 6.81 -10.13
N GLU A 187 -7.16 7.59 -10.83
CA GLU A 187 -7.30 9.03 -10.59
C GLU A 187 -7.99 9.27 -9.23
N GLU A 188 -9.04 8.49 -8.94
CA GLU A 188 -9.68 8.51 -7.62
C GLU A 188 -8.71 8.06 -6.52
N PHE A 189 -7.93 7.00 -6.76
CA PHE A 189 -6.95 6.48 -5.82
C PHE A 189 -5.94 7.56 -5.40
N GLU A 190 -5.31 8.19 -6.39
CA GLU A 190 -4.31 9.25 -6.20
C GLU A 190 -4.90 10.43 -5.42
N LYS A 191 -6.03 10.95 -5.89
CA LYS A 191 -6.70 12.10 -5.30
C LYS A 191 -7.11 11.85 -3.85
N VAL A 192 -7.64 10.67 -3.56
CA VAL A 192 -8.07 10.30 -2.21
C VAL A 192 -6.86 10.15 -1.30
N LEU A 193 -5.81 9.44 -1.73
CA LEU A 193 -4.61 9.21 -0.93
C LEU A 193 -3.92 10.53 -0.57
N LEU A 194 -3.69 11.41 -1.56
CA LEU A 194 -3.06 12.72 -1.34
C LEU A 194 -3.89 13.59 -0.40
N ASN A 195 -5.22 13.60 -0.54
CA ASN A 195 -6.10 14.34 0.34
C ASN A 195 -6.01 13.84 1.79
N LEU A 196 -5.99 12.52 2.00
CA LEU A 196 -5.88 11.93 3.35
C LEU A 196 -4.53 12.24 4.00
N ILE A 197 -3.44 12.13 3.25
CA ILE A 197 -2.10 12.52 3.71
C ILE A 197 -2.12 13.99 4.14
N ASN A 198 -2.67 14.89 3.32
CA ASN A 198 -2.77 16.31 3.64
C ASN A 198 -3.62 16.60 4.88
N ILE A 199 -4.72 15.86 5.09
CA ILE A 199 -5.55 15.99 6.29
C ILE A 199 -4.72 15.67 7.54
N VAL A 200 -3.99 14.56 7.56
CA VAL A 200 -3.20 14.18 8.74
C VAL A 200 -2.08 15.18 8.99
N LEU A 201 -1.34 15.56 7.94
CA LEU A 201 -0.24 16.52 8.05
C LEU A 201 -0.71 17.92 8.50
N SER A 202 -1.95 18.30 8.18
CA SER A 202 -2.54 19.58 8.60
C SER A 202 -3.06 19.54 10.03
N ALA A 203 -3.56 18.38 10.48
CA ALA A 203 -4.02 18.18 11.86
C ALA A 203 -2.85 18.23 12.87
N ASP A 204 -1.67 17.78 12.47
CA ASP A 204 -0.45 17.84 13.29
C ASP A 204 0.14 19.26 13.43
N LYS A 205 -0.26 20.21 12.58
CA LYS A 205 0.25 21.60 12.60
C LYS A 205 -0.49 22.48 13.60
N LYS A 206 0.02 22.55 14.84
CA LYS A 206 -0.13 23.71 15.75
C LYS A 206 0.78 24.90 15.38
N THR A 207 1.07 25.16 14.10
CA THR A 207 1.81 26.35 13.64
C THR A 207 1.32 26.81 12.25
N PRO A 208 1.18 28.12 11.99
CA PRO A 208 0.58 28.63 10.77
C PRO A 208 1.57 28.70 9.59
N ASP A 209 0.99 28.56 8.39
CA ASP A 209 1.52 28.82 7.04
C ASP A 209 2.75 28.06 6.55
N LEU A 210 2.45 27.00 5.79
CA LEU A 210 3.28 26.56 4.66
C LEU A 210 2.50 26.73 3.34
N LEU A 211 1.64 27.75 3.25
CA LEU A 211 0.79 28.00 2.08
C LEU A 211 1.10 29.37 1.49
N SER A 212 2.07 29.43 0.57
CA SER A 212 2.09 30.52 -0.43
C SER A 212 2.78 30.13 -1.74
N MET A 213 2.67 28.88 -2.18
CA MET A 213 3.06 28.55 -3.56
C MET A 213 1.86 27.96 -4.29
N ASP A 214 1.26 28.80 -5.13
CA ASP A 214 0.30 28.43 -6.15
C ASP A 214 0.89 27.30 -7.02
N TRP A 215 0.48 26.05 -6.77
CA TRP A 215 0.82 24.94 -7.65
C TRP A 215 0.04 25.09 -8.96
N LYS A 216 0.62 25.80 -9.91
CA LYS A 216 0.14 25.82 -11.29
C LYS A 216 0.61 24.54 -11.97
N PHE A 217 -0.33 23.65 -12.23
CA PHE A 217 -0.14 22.43 -13.03
C PHE A 217 0.50 22.76 -14.38
N PRO A 218 1.69 22.22 -14.70
CA PRO A 218 2.17 22.22 -16.08
C PRO A 218 1.40 21.16 -16.87
N THR A 219 0.82 21.56 -17.99
CA THR A 219 0.27 20.61 -18.97
C THR A 219 1.39 19.70 -19.48
N ILE A 220 1.27 18.40 -19.25
CA ILE A 220 2.25 17.39 -19.67
C ILE A 220 2.31 17.35 -21.21
N SER A 221 3.43 17.83 -21.76
CA SER A 221 3.81 17.56 -23.14
C SER A 221 4.23 16.09 -23.24
N LYS A 222 3.53 15.33 -24.08
CA LYS A 222 3.84 13.96 -24.51
C LYS A 222 5.34 13.70 -24.62
N LEU A 223 5.93 13.09 -23.60
CA LEU A 223 7.20 12.38 -23.74
C LEU A 223 6.91 11.13 -24.55
N ARG A 224 7.58 10.99 -25.69
CA ARG A 224 7.50 9.81 -26.54
C ARG A 224 8.15 8.65 -25.80
N HIS A 225 7.35 7.68 -25.38
CA HIS A 225 7.85 6.38 -24.97
C HIS A 225 8.41 5.69 -26.21
N GLU A 226 9.70 5.33 -26.20
CA GLU A 226 10.21 4.32 -27.13
C GLU A 226 9.49 3.00 -26.83
N ALA A 227 9.02 2.33 -27.89
CA ALA A 227 8.23 1.12 -27.76
C ALA A 227 9.05 0.01 -27.09
N PHE A 228 8.53 -0.50 -25.97
CA PHE A 228 9.11 -1.62 -25.24
C PHE A 228 9.05 -2.93 -26.06
N PRO A 229 10.04 -3.83 -25.90
CA PRO A 229 10.03 -5.12 -26.57
C PRO A 229 8.86 -5.99 -26.09
N LEU A 230 8.23 -6.68 -27.05
CA LEU A 230 7.09 -7.58 -26.83
C LEU A 230 7.41 -8.69 -25.81
N VAL A 231 6.50 -8.86 -24.86
CA VAL A 231 6.49 -9.93 -23.85
C VAL A 231 6.57 -11.30 -24.55
N LEU A 232 7.46 -12.17 -24.05
CA LEU A 232 7.57 -13.56 -24.51
C LEU A 232 6.27 -14.30 -24.21
N GLN A 233 5.62 -14.83 -25.25
CA GLN A 233 4.43 -15.67 -25.06
C GLN A 233 4.81 -17.01 -24.43
N VAL A 234 4.11 -17.35 -23.35
CA VAL A 234 4.19 -18.67 -22.72
C VAL A 234 3.26 -19.61 -23.51
N PRO A 235 3.76 -20.71 -24.10
CA PRO A 235 2.91 -21.68 -24.78
C PRO A 235 1.97 -22.38 -23.79
N HIS A 236 0.69 -22.49 -24.16
CA HIS A 236 -0.31 -23.30 -23.45
C HIS A 236 -0.10 -24.80 -23.67
#